data_AF-A0AAU4DV63-F1
#
_entry.id   AF-A0AAU4DV63-F1
#
_cell.length_a   1.000
_cell.length_b   1.000
_cell.length_c   1.000
_cell.angle_alpha   90.00
_cell.angle_beta   90.00
_cell.angle_gamma   90.00
#
_symmetry.space_group_name_H-M   'P 1'
#
loop_
_entity.id
_entity.type
_entity.pdbx_description
1 polymer ?
#
loop_
_entity_poly.entity_id
_entity_poly.type
_entity_poly.pdbx_seq_one_letter_code
_entity_poly.pdbx_strand_id
1 'polypeptide(L)'
;MTPEPETRNPALLKLTFADLGAPGQVAELAAAQAAQHRRWRDTYRDLRARLDRQAPDAAARLRLITLGIAHEQSYVAFWEALAADPEGTGEVGSEPGGL
;
A
#
# COMPACT_ATOMS: atom_id res chain seq x y z
N MET A 1 -28.16 -2.39 9.99
CA MET A 1 -26.85 -2.94 9.61
C MET A 1 -26.23 -1.99 8.61
N THR A 2 -24.97 -1.62 8.79
CA THR A 2 -24.21 -0.89 7.78
C THR A 2 -23.78 -1.90 6.70
N PRO A 3 -23.96 -1.61 5.41
CA PRO A 3 -23.43 -2.44 4.33
C PRO A 3 -21.91 -2.65 4.49
N GLU A 4 -21.41 -3.79 4.03
CA GLU A 4 -19.97 -4.03 4.00
C GLU A 4 -19.30 -3.02 3.06
N PRO A 5 -18.19 -2.37 3.49
CA PRO A 5 -17.50 -1.41 2.64
C PRO A 5 -16.83 -2.11 1.45
N GLU A 6 -17.13 -1.66 0.24
CA GLU A 6 -16.50 -2.15 -0.99
C GLU A 6 -15.32 -1.27 -1.41
N THR A 7 -14.15 -1.86 -1.62
CA THR A 7 -12.99 -1.17 -2.21
C THR A 7 -12.78 -1.65 -3.64
N ARG A 8 -12.93 -0.75 -4.61
CA ARG A 8 -12.62 -1.04 -6.02
C ARG A 8 -11.16 -0.72 -6.30
N ASN A 9 -10.33 -1.76 -6.46
CA ASN A 9 -8.91 -1.61 -6.78
C ASN A 9 -8.57 -2.32 -8.11
N PRO A 10 -8.50 -1.58 -9.23
CA PRO A 10 -8.17 -2.14 -10.54
C PRO A 10 -6.78 -2.81 -10.61
N ALA A 11 -5.83 -2.39 -9.77
CA ALA A 11 -4.50 -3.00 -9.76
C ALA A 11 -4.54 -4.41 -9.18
N LEU A 12 -5.32 -4.63 -8.12
CA LEU A 12 -5.53 -5.97 -7.55
C LEU A 12 -6.25 -6.87 -8.56
N LEU A 13 -7.25 -6.35 -9.28
CA LEU A 13 -7.92 -7.10 -10.33
C LEU A 13 -6.95 -7.54 -11.44
N LYS A 14 -6.08 -6.62 -11.89
CA LYS A 14 -5.04 -6.94 -12.89
C LYS A 14 -4.07 -8.00 -12.37
N LEU A 15 -3.67 -7.90 -11.10
CA LEU A 15 -2.78 -8.87 -10.49
C LEU A 15 -3.42 -10.27 -10.41
N THR A 16 -4.71 -10.36 -10.03
CA THR A 16 -5.45 -11.63 -9.99
C THR A 16 -5.46 -12.37 -11.33
N PHE A 17 -5.43 -11.64 -12.44
CA PHE A 17 -5.46 -12.20 -13.79
C PHE A 17 -4.15 -12.00 -14.56
N ALA A 18 -3.03 -11.86 -13.84
CA ALA A 18 -1.72 -11.60 -14.44
C ALA A 18 -1.29 -12.68 -15.44
N ASP A 19 -1.72 -13.93 -15.25
CA ASP A 19 -1.43 -15.06 -16.14
C ASP A 19 -1.98 -14.90 -17.56
N LEU A 20 -2.96 -14.00 -17.76
CA LEU A 20 -3.51 -13.65 -19.07
C LEU A 20 -2.69 -12.57 -19.79
N GLY A 21 -1.67 -12.03 -19.12
CA GLY A 21 -0.83 -10.94 -19.56
C GLY A 21 0.41 -11.36 -20.34
N ALA A 22 1.17 -10.36 -20.79
CA ALA A 22 2.50 -10.56 -21.36
C ALA A 22 3.56 -10.75 -20.26
N PRO A 23 4.66 -11.47 -20.56
CA PRO A 23 5.79 -11.59 -19.65
C PRO A 23 6.29 -10.20 -19.19
N GLY A 24 6.59 -10.07 -17.89
CA GLY A 24 7.08 -8.82 -17.29
C GLY A 24 5.98 -7.82 -16.86
N GLN A 25 4.72 -8.02 -17.24
CA GLN A 25 3.63 -7.10 -16.85
C GLN A 25 3.40 -7.03 -15.33
N VAL A 26 3.65 -8.12 -14.59
CA VAL A 26 3.57 -8.12 -13.12
C VAL A 26 4.60 -7.17 -12.53
N ALA A 27 5.86 -7.26 -12.98
CA ALA A 27 6.94 -6.41 -12.50
C ALA A 27 6.65 -4.92 -12.80
N GLU A 28 6.20 -4.61 -14.01
CA GLU A 28 5.83 -3.25 -14.41
C GLU A 28 4.66 -2.69 -13.59
N LEU A 29 3.60 -3.51 -13.41
CA LEU A 29 2.46 -3.16 -12.58
C LEU A 29 2.90 -2.89 -11.14
N ALA A 30 3.69 -3.79 -10.56
CA ALA A 30 4.17 -3.71 -9.19
C ALA A 30 5.03 -2.47 -8.97
N ALA A 31 5.99 -2.18 -9.86
CA ALA A 31 6.81 -0.98 -9.79
C ALA A 31 5.96 0.32 -9.85
N ALA A 32 4.96 0.36 -10.74
CA ALA A 32 4.06 1.49 -10.86
C ALA A 32 3.20 1.70 -9.60
N GLN A 33 2.65 0.61 -9.03
CA GLN A 33 1.86 0.66 -7.81
C GLN A 33 2.71 1.05 -6.60
N ALA A 34 3.90 0.47 -6.43
CA ALA A 34 4.83 0.85 -5.38
C ALA A 34 5.13 2.35 -5.42
N ALA A 35 5.41 2.89 -6.61
CA ALA A 35 5.64 4.33 -6.78
C ALA A 35 4.42 5.18 -6.40
N GLN A 36 3.20 4.73 -6.74
CA GLN A 36 1.96 5.42 -6.38
C GLN A 36 1.73 5.44 -4.86
N HIS A 37 1.85 4.29 -4.21
CA HIS A 37 1.65 4.16 -2.76
C HIS A 37 2.72 4.91 -1.96
N ARG A 38 3.98 4.98 -2.46
CA ARG A 38 5.01 5.84 -1.85
C ARG A 38 4.58 7.32 -1.87
N ARG A 39 4.05 7.82 -3.00
CA ARG A 39 3.55 9.20 -3.10
C ARG A 39 2.42 9.48 -2.11
N TRP A 40 1.48 8.55 -1.95
CA TRP A 40 0.40 8.69 -0.97
C TRP A 40 0.89 8.63 0.47
N ARG A 41 1.81 7.72 0.79
CA ARG A 41 2.45 7.62 2.10
C ARG A 41 3.11 8.93 2.49
N ASP A 42 3.87 9.52 1.57
CA ASP A 42 4.58 10.77 1.82
C ASP A 42 3.59 11.94 1.97
N THR A 43 2.51 11.95 1.17
CA THR A 43 1.38 12.90 1.34
C THR A 43 0.78 12.80 2.75
N TYR A 44 0.49 11.60 3.26
CA TYR A 44 -0.05 11.44 4.61
C TYR A 44 0.95 11.83 5.71
N ARG A 45 2.24 11.57 5.50
CA ARG A 45 3.30 12.01 6.43
C ARG A 45 3.37 13.54 6.50
N ASP A 46 3.28 14.22 5.36
CA ASP A 46 3.25 15.68 5.28
C ASP A 46 2.00 16.26 5.95
N LEU A 47 0.83 15.65 5.71
CA LEU A 47 -0.41 16.03 6.38
C LEU A 47 -0.30 15.87 7.91
N ARG A 48 0.31 14.77 8.37
CA ARG A 48 0.55 14.55 9.81
C ARG A 48 1.47 15.60 10.40
N ALA A 49 2.53 15.98 9.68
CA ALA A 49 3.50 16.96 10.14
C ALA A 49 2.90 18.37 10.25
N ARG A 50 1.95 18.70 9.36
CA ARG A 50 1.28 20.01 9.31
C ARG A 50 0.02 20.10 10.18
N LEU A 51 -0.42 19.00 10.80
CA LEU A 51 -1.63 18.97 11.61
C LEU A 51 -1.46 19.86 12.86
N ASP A 52 -2.29 20.89 12.99
CA ASP A 52 -2.41 21.65 14.24
C ASP A 52 -2.96 20.73 15.34
N ARG A 53 -2.16 20.48 16.37
CA ARG A 53 -2.53 19.59 17.47
C ARG A 53 -3.47 20.23 18.49
N GLN A 54 -3.64 21.54 18.46
CA GLN A 54 -4.55 22.26 19.36
C GLN A 54 -5.96 22.39 18.78
N ALA A 55 -6.13 22.07 17.49
CA ALA A 55 -7.45 22.09 16.85
C ALA A 55 -8.39 21.07 17.53
N PRO A 56 -9.67 21.42 17.77
CA PRO A 56 -10.63 20.53 18.44
C PRO A 56 -10.82 19.16 17.77
N ASP A 57 -10.58 19.05 16.46
CA ASP A 57 -10.72 17.82 15.68
C ASP A 57 -9.40 17.08 15.42
N ALA A 58 -8.29 17.56 15.98
CA ALA A 58 -6.95 17.02 15.72
C ALA A 58 -6.84 15.52 16.03
N ALA A 59 -7.43 15.07 17.14
CA ALA A 59 -7.38 13.66 17.53
C ALA A 59 -8.09 12.74 16.52
N ALA A 60 -9.25 13.17 16.01
CA ALA A 60 -9.99 12.40 15.01
C ALA A 60 -9.22 12.31 13.68
N ARG A 61 -8.68 13.44 13.22
CA ARG A 61 -7.84 13.50 12.01
C ARG A 61 -6.58 12.66 12.14
N LEU A 62 -5.92 12.71 13.30
CA LEU A 62 -4.69 11.96 13.55
C LEU A 62 -4.93 10.44 13.49
N ARG A 63 -6.05 9.93 14.00
CA ARG A 63 -6.41 8.50 13.87
C ARG A 63 -6.50 8.09 12.41
N LEU A 64 -7.22 8.86 11.59
CA LEU A 64 -7.39 8.56 10.17
C LEU A 64 -6.06 8.63 9.40
N ILE A 65 -5.27 9.68 9.63
CA ILE A 65 -3.94 9.83 9.00
C ILE A 65 -3.01 8.69 9.41
N THR A 66 -3.06 8.27 10.68
CA THR A 66 -2.24 7.15 11.16
C THR A 66 -2.62 5.84 10.46
N LEU A 67 -3.92 5.55 10.33
CA LEU A 67 -4.41 4.41 9.56
C LEU A 67 -3.96 4.48 8.10
N GLY A 68 -4.09 5.65 7.47
CA GLY A 68 -3.64 5.88 6.09
C GLY A 68 -2.15 5.58 5.90
N ILE A 69 -1.27 6.11 6.78
CA ILE A 69 0.17 5.84 6.69
C ILE A 69 0.47 4.34 6.80
N ALA A 70 -0.13 3.64 7.76
CA ALA A 70 0.07 2.21 7.94
C ALA A 70 -0.39 1.40 6.72
N HIS A 71 -1.56 1.75 6.17
CA HIS A 71 -2.09 1.15 4.96
C HIS A 71 -1.14 1.31 3.77
N GLU A 72 -0.68 2.54 3.50
CA GLU A 72 0.26 2.80 2.41
C GLU A 72 1.60 2.10 2.61
N GLN A 73 2.08 1.96 3.86
CA GLN A 73 3.30 1.22 4.15
C GLN A 73 3.18 -0.27 3.78
N SER A 74 2.07 -0.91 4.14
CA SER A 74 1.82 -2.31 3.76
C SER A 74 1.74 -2.48 2.25
N TYR A 75 1.06 -1.57 1.55
CA TYR A 75 0.98 -1.62 0.09
C TYR A 75 2.33 -1.39 -0.59
N VAL A 76 3.12 -0.40 -0.14
CA VAL A 76 4.47 -0.19 -0.66
C VAL A 76 5.32 -1.45 -0.51
N ALA A 77 5.31 -2.05 0.69
CA ALA A 77 6.14 -3.23 0.95
C ALA A 77 5.74 -4.43 0.07
N PHE A 78 4.43 -4.68 -0.07
CA PHE A 78 3.90 -5.72 -0.95
C PHE A 78 4.32 -5.52 -2.41
N TRP A 79 4.10 -4.33 -2.96
CA TRP A 79 4.40 -4.06 -4.36
C TRP A 79 5.91 -3.99 -4.64
N GLU A 80 6.73 -3.55 -3.67
CA GLU A 80 8.19 -3.59 -3.80
C GLU A 80 8.72 -5.02 -3.78
N ALA A 81 8.20 -5.89 -2.92
CA ALA A 81 8.55 -7.31 -2.90
C ALA A 81 8.18 -7.99 -4.22
N LEU A 82 6.98 -7.76 -4.74
CA LEU A 82 6.52 -8.34 -6.00
C LEU A 82 7.26 -7.77 -7.22
N ALA A 83 7.70 -6.51 -7.17
CA ALA A 83 8.53 -5.94 -8.24
C ALA A 83 9.93 -6.58 -8.28
N ALA A 84 10.45 -7.03 -7.14
CA ALA A 84 11.74 -7.71 -7.03
C ALA A 84 11.66 -9.20 -7.40
N ASP A 85 10.54 -9.85 -7.08
CA ASP A 85 10.25 -11.24 -7.43
C ASP A 85 8.82 -11.35 -8.02
N PRO A 86 8.65 -11.17 -9.34
CA PRO A 86 7.34 -11.15 -9.99
C PRO A 86 6.59 -12.49 -9.98
N GLU A 87 7.29 -13.60 -9.72
CA GLU A 87 6.70 -14.93 -9.56
C GLU A 87 6.38 -15.26 -8.09
N GLY A 88 6.80 -14.39 -7.17
CA GLY A 88 6.60 -14.53 -5.74
C GLY A 88 5.21 -14.07 -5.26
N THR A 89 4.98 -14.18 -3.96
CA THR A 89 3.69 -13.84 -3.34
C THR A 89 3.57 -12.37 -2.92
N GLY A 90 4.64 -11.57 -3.10
CA GLY A 90 4.74 -10.22 -2.53
C GLY A 90 4.97 -10.22 -1.01
N GLU A 91 5.30 -11.37 -0.42
CA GLU A 91 5.77 -11.45 0.96
C GLU A 91 7.11 -10.72 1.10
N VAL A 92 7.18 -9.83 2.08
CA VAL A 92 8.45 -9.21 2.48
C VAL A 92 9.23 -10.31 3.20
N GLY A 93 10.40 -10.68 2.67
CA GLY A 93 11.17 -11.84 3.13
C GLY A 93 11.18 -11.97 4.66
N SER A 94 10.74 -13.12 5.14
CA SER A 94 10.93 -13.51 6.55
C SER A 94 12.44 -13.52 6.81
N GLU A 95 12.91 -12.86 7.87
CA GLU A 95 14.29 -13.09 8.31
C GLU A 95 14.51 -14.61 8.48
N PRO A 96 15.64 -15.17 8.02
CA PRO A 96 15.93 -16.57 8.23
C PRO A 96 15.92 -16.83 9.73
N GLY A 97 15.10 -17.80 10.15
CA GLY A 97 14.72 -18.04 11.54
C GLY A 97 15.88 -17.94 12.53
N GLY A 98 15.63 -17.23 13.62
CA GLY A 98 16.50 -17.25 14.80
C GLY A 98 16.73 -18.69 15.25
N LEU A 99 18.00 -19.10 15.15
CA LEU A 99 18.56 -20.25 15.86
C LEU A 99 18.62 -19.97 17.36
#